data_AF-A0AA37D0P9-F1
#
_entry.id   AF-A0AA37D0P9-F1
#
_cell.length_a   1.000
_cell.length_b   1.000
_cell.length_c   1.000
_cell.angle_alpha   90.00
_cell.angle_beta   90.00
_cell.angle_gamma   90.00
#
_symmetry.space_group_name_H-M   'P 1'
#
loop_
_entity.id
_entity.type
_entity.pdbx_description
1 polymer ?
#
loop_
_entity_poly.entity_id
_entity_poly.type
_entity_poly.pdbx_seq_one_letter_code
_entity_poly.pdbx_strand_id
1 'polypeptide(L)'
;MIEPIKRQALGLAALQVLEFPPEYSGRWNEAFERLQDDVREGREPGHCSIRDGFEFWSWLEVVAHIERSAERIWKPMETELQAAKERVLIAAADGCEGQVLNVEFVQNLDLKSKHNLLIKALTRAVEEANKDCETVREMFSIRSYSGRGMYGRYCLGLDIPPGKDATLVAIKMGEAFKLLGQGSQDSMGHGSILYWPRIRYY
;
A
#
# COMPACT_ATOMS: atom_id res chain seq x y z
N MET A 1 -3.88 4.75 -4.66
CA MET A 1 -4.60 3.56 -5.18
C MET A 1 -6.08 3.81 -5.56
N ILE A 2 -6.68 4.99 -5.29
CA ILE A 2 -8.06 5.29 -5.74
C ILE A 2 -8.10 5.81 -7.19
N GLU A 3 -7.10 6.60 -7.58
CA GLU A 3 -6.90 7.10 -8.97
C GLU A 3 -7.04 6.01 -10.06
N PRO A 4 -6.42 4.82 -9.92
CA PRO A 4 -6.52 3.76 -10.92
C PRO A 4 -7.91 3.14 -11.01
N ILE A 5 -8.60 2.97 -9.87
CA ILE A 5 -9.94 2.35 -9.82
C ILE A 5 -10.97 3.29 -10.42
N LYS A 6 -10.91 4.59 -10.07
CA LYS A 6 -11.78 5.62 -10.66
C LYS A 6 -11.58 5.70 -12.18
N ARG A 7 -10.34 5.67 -12.66
CA ARG A 7 -10.04 5.63 -14.09
C ARG A 7 -10.63 4.38 -14.75
N GLN A 8 -10.41 3.20 -14.21
CA GLN A 8 -10.98 1.97 -14.78
C GLN A 8 -12.52 2.00 -14.84
N ALA A 9 -13.17 2.50 -13.79
CA ALA A 9 -14.63 2.66 -13.75
C ALA A 9 -15.15 3.65 -14.81
N LEU A 10 -14.45 4.77 -15.01
CA LEU A 10 -14.76 5.73 -16.08
C LEU A 10 -14.62 5.10 -17.47
N GLY A 11 -13.61 4.26 -17.68
CA GLY A 11 -13.41 3.58 -18.96
C GLY A 11 -14.48 2.57 -19.27
N LEU A 12 -14.87 1.76 -18.29
CA LEU A 12 -15.96 0.81 -18.44
C LEU A 12 -17.29 1.52 -18.72
N ALA A 13 -17.58 2.63 -18.04
CA ALA A 13 -18.79 3.42 -18.27
C ALA A 13 -18.76 4.14 -19.63
N ALA A 14 -17.62 4.67 -20.05
CA ALA A 14 -17.47 5.34 -21.34
C ALA A 14 -17.67 4.36 -22.51
N LEU A 15 -17.08 3.16 -22.44
CA LEU A 15 -17.19 2.14 -23.49
C LEU A 15 -18.61 1.58 -23.65
N GLN A 16 -19.49 1.73 -22.65
CA GLN A 16 -20.89 1.32 -22.73
C GLN A 16 -21.75 2.31 -23.54
N VAL A 17 -21.37 3.58 -23.56
CA VAL A 17 -22.18 4.67 -24.13
C VAL A 17 -21.56 5.25 -25.40
N LEU A 18 -20.23 5.14 -25.54
CA LEU A 18 -19.46 5.72 -26.62
C LEU A 18 -18.85 4.65 -27.51
N GLU A 19 -18.76 4.98 -28.79
CA GLU A 19 -17.94 4.27 -29.76
C GLU A 19 -16.76 5.17 -30.15
N PHE A 20 -15.57 4.59 -30.12
CA PHE A 20 -14.33 5.28 -30.44
C PHE A 20 -13.74 4.71 -31.73
N PRO A 21 -13.14 5.56 -32.59
CA PRO A 21 -12.38 5.10 -33.74
C PRO A 21 -11.25 4.15 -33.32
N PRO A 22 -10.82 3.23 -34.21
CA PRO A 22 -9.73 2.29 -33.93
C PRO A 22 -8.43 2.95 -33.43
N GLU A 23 -8.18 4.21 -33.81
CA GLU A 23 -7.04 5.03 -33.39
C GLU A 23 -6.95 5.23 -31.86
N TYR A 24 -8.09 5.15 -31.16
CA TYR A 24 -8.17 5.25 -29.71
C TYR A 24 -8.27 3.89 -29.01
N SER A 25 -8.03 2.79 -29.72
CA SER A 25 -7.96 1.44 -29.12
C SER A 25 -6.89 1.38 -28.03
N GLY A 26 -7.29 1.01 -26.82
CA GLY A 26 -6.40 1.01 -25.65
C GLY A 26 -6.06 2.39 -25.08
N ARG A 27 -6.62 3.48 -25.64
CA ARG A 27 -6.43 4.88 -25.21
C ARG A 27 -7.75 5.61 -24.96
N TRP A 28 -8.76 4.86 -24.52
CA TRP A 28 -10.11 5.39 -24.25
C TRP A 28 -10.09 6.55 -23.25
N ASN A 29 -9.12 6.57 -22.32
CA ASN A 29 -8.96 7.61 -21.31
C ASN A 29 -8.58 8.95 -21.91
N GLU A 30 -7.65 8.96 -22.88
CA GLU A 30 -7.27 10.16 -23.62
C GLU A 30 -8.44 10.67 -24.46
N ALA A 31 -9.20 9.76 -25.07
CA ALA A 31 -10.38 10.08 -25.85
C ALA A 31 -11.51 10.70 -24.99
N PHE A 32 -11.71 10.18 -23.78
CA PHE A 32 -12.72 10.66 -22.86
C PHE A 32 -12.34 12.01 -22.22
N GLU A 33 -11.07 12.20 -21.84
CA GLU A 33 -10.58 13.51 -21.36
C GLU A 33 -10.78 14.59 -22.44
N ARG A 34 -10.44 14.26 -23.70
CA ARG A 34 -10.67 15.14 -24.84
C ARG A 34 -12.15 15.44 -25.08
N LEU A 35 -13.03 14.44 -24.92
CA LEU A 35 -14.48 14.65 -24.99
C LEU A 35 -14.94 15.64 -23.91
N GLN A 36 -14.48 15.48 -22.67
CA GLN A 36 -14.84 16.39 -21.58
C GLN A 36 -14.38 17.83 -21.85
N ASP A 37 -13.21 18.00 -22.47
CA ASP A 37 -12.70 19.32 -22.86
C ASP A 37 -13.52 19.92 -24.02
N ASP A 38 -13.85 19.13 -25.05
CA ASP A 38 -14.68 19.60 -26.16
C ASP A 38 -16.08 20.01 -25.68
N VAL A 39 -16.71 19.22 -24.82
CA VAL A 39 -18.01 19.56 -24.22
C VAL A 39 -17.93 20.82 -23.35
N ARG A 40 -16.84 20.99 -22.58
CA ARG A 40 -16.62 22.18 -21.74
C ARG A 40 -16.43 23.45 -22.57
N GLU A 41 -15.79 23.32 -23.72
CA GLU A 41 -15.56 24.41 -24.67
C GLU A 41 -16.74 24.63 -25.64
N GLY A 42 -17.80 23.83 -25.56
CA GLY A 42 -18.96 23.89 -26.46
C GLY A 42 -18.65 23.45 -27.89
N ARG A 43 -17.58 22.67 -28.09
CA ARG A 43 -17.20 22.07 -29.37
C ARG A 43 -17.90 20.72 -29.55
N GLU A 44 -18.25 20.42 -30.79
CA GLU A 44 -18.78 19.11 -31.14
C GLU A 44 -17.63 18.07 -31.24
N PRO A 45 -17.70 16.94 -30.53
CA PRO A 45 -16.64 15.93 -30.52
C PRO A 45 -16.60 15.18 -31.87
N GLY A 46 -15.48 15.28 -32.59
CA GLY A 46 -15.28 14.57 -33.86
C GLY A 46 -14.58 13.21 -33.74
N HIS A 47 -14.11 12.86 -32.54
CA HIS A 47 -13.26 11.69 -32.27
C HIS A 47 -13.98 10.57 -31.52
N CYS A 48 -15.30 10.67 -31.33
CA CYS A 48 -16.15 9.62 -30.80
C CYS A 48 -17.60 9.81 -31.28
N SER A 49 -18.38 8.73 -31.23
CA SER A 49 -19.82 8.74 -31.50
C SER A 49 -20.58 8.16 -30.32
N ILE A 50 -21.84 8.56 -30.17
CA ILE A 50 -22.76 7.98 -29.19
C ILE A 50 -23.29 6.67 -29.77
N ARG A 51 -23.28 5.59 -28.97
CA ARG A 51 -23.79 4.28 -29.39
C ARG A 51 -25.31 4.27 -29.53
N ASP A 52 -25.78 3.34 -30.34
CA ASP A 52 -27.21 3.06 -30.54
C ASP A 52 -27.92 2.83 -29.19
N GLY A 53 -29.06 3.50 -29.00
CA GLY A 53 -29.82 3.50 -27.74
C GLY A 53 -29.52 4.64 -26.77
N PHE A 54 -28.49 5.46 -27.05
CA PHE A 54 -28.20 6.71 -26.33
C PHE A 54 -28.19 7.95 -27.24
N GLU A 55 -28.44 7.74 -28.54
CA GLU A 55 -28.31 8.71 -29.64
C GLU A 55 -29.10 10.02 -29.45
N PHE A 56 -30.14 9.98 -28.62
CA PHE A 56 -31.03 11.12 -28.33
C PHE A 56 -30.52 12.00 -27.18
N TRP A 57 -29.40 11.65 -26.55
CA TRP A 57 -28.79 12.44 -25.48
C TRP A 57 -27.84 13.48 -26.04
N SER A 58 -27.85 14.66 -25.44
CA SER A 58 -26.80 15.66 -25.65
C SER A 58 -25.46 15.15 -25.12
N TRP A 59 -24.35 15.66 -25.66
CA TRP A 59 -23.01 15.32 -25.17
C TRP A 59 -22.82 15.61 -23.67
N LEU A 60 -23.50 16.63 -23.16
CA LEU A 60 -23.48 16.97 -21.74
C LEU A 60 -24.21 15.92 -20.88
N GLU A 61 -25.34 15.41 -21.36
CA GLU A 61 -26.07 14.30 -20.71
C GLU A 61 -25.26 13.00 -20.76
N VAL A 62 -24.57 12.73 -21.86
CA VAL A 62 -23.69 11.57 -22.02
C VAL A 62 -22.54 11.60 -21.02
N VAL A 63 -21.82 12.73 -20.92
CA VAL A 63 -20.72 12.88 -19.96
C VAL A 63 -21.24 12.72 -18.52
N ALA A 64 -22.34 13.39 -18.17
CA ALA A 64 -22.92 13.29 -16.84
C ALA A 64 -23.39 11.85 -16.50
N HIS A 65 -23.92 11.12 -17.49
CA HIS A 65 -24.28 9.72 -17.31
C HIS A 65 -23.06 8.84 -17.07
N ILE A 66 -22.00 8.99 -17.86
CA ILE A 66 -20.77 8.21 -17.73
C ILE A 66 -20.13 8.44 -16.34
N GLU A 67 -20.05 9.69 -15.89
CA GLU A 67 -19.53 10.03 -14.57
C GLU A 67 -20.36 9.41 -13.45
N ARG A 68 -21.69 9.50 -13.54
CA ARG A 68 -22.60 8.90 -12.55
C ARG A 68 -22.53 7.38 -12.53
N SER A 69 -22.43 6.74 -13.69
CA SER A 69 -22.28 5.29 -13.82
C SER A 69 -20.93 4.83 -13.29
N ALA A 70 -19.86 5.57 -13.57
CA ALA A 70 -18.55 5.32 -12.97
C ALA A 70 -18.59 5.44 -11.44
N GLU A 71 -19.21 6.49 -10.90
CA GLU A 71 -19.40 6.65 -9.45
C GLU A 71 -20.10 5.47 -8.79
N ARG A 72 -21.13 4.92 -9.42
CA ARG A 72 -21.83 3.72 -8.93
C ARG A 72 -20.93 2.48 -8.91
N ILE A 73 -19.89 2.44 -9.74
CA ILE A 73 -18.92 1.35 -9.80
C ILE A 73 -17.83 1.55 -8.74
N TRP A 74 -17.19 2.72 -8.70
CA TRP A 74 -15.99 2.91 -7.87
C TRP A 74 -16.30 3.28 -6.41
N LYS A 75 -17.42 3.96 -6.09
CA LYS A 75 -17.74 4.33 -4.69
C LYS A 75 -17.98 3.11 -3.78
N PRO A 76 -18.72 2.06 -4.22
CA PRO A 76 -18.82 0.82 -3.44
C PRO A 76 -17.48 0.14 -3.25
N MET A 77 -16.65 0.08 -4.30
CA MET A 77 -15.30 -0.51 -4.22
C MET A 77 -14.37 0.30 -3.31
N GLU A 78 -14.47 1.63 -3.29
CA GLU A 78 -13.75 2.48 -2.35
C GLU A 78 -14.22 2.23 -0.91
N THR A 79 -15.53 2.07 -0.71
CA THR A 79 -16.13 1.80 0.60
C THR A 79 -15.74 0.40 1.09
N GLU A 80 -15.72 -0.61 0.23
CA GLU A 80 -15.22 -1.95 0.53
C GLU A 80 -13.72 -1.96 0.77
N LEU A 81 -12.94 -1.20 -0.01
CA LEU A 81 -11.51 -1.03 0.21
C LEU A 81 -11.24 -0.33 1.55
N GLN A 82 -12.05 0.67 1.91
CA GLN A 82 -11.94 1.40 3.16
C GLN A 82 -12.38 0.53 4.34
N ALA A 83 -13.48 -0.22 4.21
CA ALA A 83 -13.93 -1.19 5.19
C ALA A 83 -12.93 -2.35 5.34
N ALA A 84 -12.27 -2.78 4.26
CA ALA A 84 -11.20 -3.77 4.31
C ALA A 84 -9.95 -3.19 5.00
N LYS A 85 -9.57 -1.94 4.71
CA LYS A 85 -8.49 -1.23 5.44
C LYS A 85 -8.81 -1.11 6.93
N GLU A 86 -10.03 -0.75 7.29
CA GLU A 86 -10.50 -0.65 8.67
C GLU A 86 -10.53 -2.02 9.36
N ARG A 87 -11.02 -3.08 8.69
CA ARG A 87 -10.97 -4.46 9.22
C ARG A 87 -9.54 -4.95 9.44
N VAL A 88 -8.60 -4.57 8.56
CA VAL A 88 -7.18 -4.91 8.72
C VAL A 88 -6.50 -4.05 9.80
N LEU A 89 -6.89 -2.78 9.95
CA LEU A 89 -6.45 -1.91 11.05
C LEU A 89 -6.97 -2.42 12.40
N ILE A 90 -8.22 -2.88 12.45
CA ILE A 90 -8.83 -3.52 13.61
C ILE A 90 -8.15 -4.87 13.87
N ALA A 91 -7.89 -5.70 12.86
CA ALA A 91 -7.14 -6.95 13.04
C ALA A 91 -5.67 -6.73 13.49
N ALA A 92 -5.06 -5.60 13.09
CA ALA A 92 -3.74 -5.17 13.55
C ALA A 92 -3.76 -4.50 14.95
N ALA A 93 -4.93 -4.02 15.39
CA ALA A 93 -5.13 -3.43 16.73
C ALA A 93 -5.58 -4.48 17.77
N ASP A 94 -6.41 -5.44 17.36
CA ASP A 94 -7.02 -6.48 18.21
C ASP A 94 -6.21 -7.79 18.26
N GLY A 95 -5.06 -7.84 17.61
CA GLY A 95 -4.09 -8.92 17.79
C GLY A 95 -4.66 -10.30 17.47
N CYS A 96 -4.98 -10.60 16.21
CA CYS A 96 -5.29 -11.98 15.82
C CYS A 96 -4.10 -12.73 15.22
N GLU A 97 -3.96 -13.95 15.71
CA GLU A 97 -3.08 -15.02 15.27
C GLU A 97 -3.34 -15.40 13.81
N GLY A 98 -2.27 -15.73 13.08
CA GLY A 98 -2.35 -16.62 11.93
C GLY A 98 -2.60 -16.01 10.55
N GLN A 99 -2.83 -14.70 10.38
CA GLN A 99 -2.91 -14.12 9.03
C GLN A 99 -1.55 -13.57 8.55
N VAL A 100 -1.05 -14.18 7.47
CA VAL A 100 0.14 -13.78 6.73
C VAL A 100 -0.05 -12.36 6.22
N LEU A 101 0.78 -11.42 6.69
CA LEU A 101 0.83 -10.05 6.16
C LEU A 101 1.12 -10.12 4.65
N ASN A 102 0.15 -9.70 3.83
CA ASN A 102 0.35 -9.66 2.38
C ASN A 102 1.39 -8.58 2.03
N VAL A 103 2.52 -9.02 1.48
CA VAL A 103 3.68 -8.19 1.10
C VAL A 103 3.30 -7.10 0.10
N GLU A 104 2.43 -7.38 -0.86
CA GLU A 104 1.98 -6.39 -1.87
C GLU A 104 1.17 -5.25 -1.24
N PHE A 105 0.40 -5.56 -0.19
CA PHE A 105 -0.39 -4.55 0.51
C PHE A 105 0.50 -3.62 1.34
N VAL A 106 1.49 -4.16 2.06
CA VAL A 106 2.42 -3.34 2.86
C VAL A 106 3.33 -2.46 1.99
N GLN A 107 3.62 -2.88 0.75
CA GLN A 107 4.33 -2.05 -0.21
C GLN A 107 3.55 -0.81 -0.66
N ASN A 108 2.21 -0.88 -0.64
CA ASN A 108 1.33 0.21 -1.05
C ASN A 108 0.95 1.19 0.09
N LEU A 109 1.41 0.94 1.32
CA LEU A 109 1.25 1.86 2.45
C LEU A 109 2.17 3.07 2.31
N ASP A 110 1.75 4.21 2.86
CA ASP A 110 2.65 5.35 3.00
C ASP A 110 3.81 4.99 3.94
N LEU A 111 4.92 5.74 3.79
CA LEU A 111 6.18 5.44 4.45
C LEU A 111 6.06 5.43 5.98
N LYS A 112 5.19 6.26 6.56
CA LYS A 112 4.99 6.35 8.01
C LYS A 112 4.20 5.14 8.52
N SER A 113 3.11 4.78 7.85
CA SER A 113 2.32 3.59 8.20
C SER A 113 3.13 2.30 8.06
N LYS A 114 3.95 2.20 7.01
CA LYS A 114 4.86 1.06 6.82
C LYS A 114 5.87 0.94 7.96
N HIS A 115 6.48 2.05 8.39
CA HIS A 115 7.40 2.02 9.53
C HIS A 115 6.73 1.59 10.82
N ASN A 116 5.54 2.13 11.12
CA ASN A 116 4.80 1.77 12.34
C ASN A 116 4.44 0.29 12.36
N LEU A 117 4.02 -0.27 11.22
CA LEU A 117 3.70 -1.69 11.10
C LEU A 117 4.94 -2.56 11.31
N LEU A 118 6.07 -2.20 10.69
CA LEU A 118 7.34 -2.94 10.83
C LEU A 118 7.88 -2.90 12.26
N ILE A 119 7.80 -1.75 12.93
CA ILE A 119 8.19 -1.60 14.34
C ILE A 119 7.34 -2.55 15.20
N LYS A 120 6.01 -2.51 15.06
CA LYS A 120 5.11 -3.37 15.84
C LYS A 120 5.35 -4.86 15.57
N ALA A 121 5.51 -5.24 14.31
CA ALA A 121 5.78 -6.62 13.93
C ALA A 121 7.10 -7.13 14.53
N LEU A 122 8.14 -6.29 14.52
CA LEU A 122 9.42 -6.62 15.15
C LEU A 122 9.28 -6.73 16.68
N THR A 123 8.59 -5.80 17.33
CA THR A 123 8.34 -5.83 18.78
C THR A 123 7.67 -7.12 19.21
N ARG A 124 6.58 -7.49 18.54
CA ARG A 124 5.89 -8.74 18.83
C ARG A 124 6.78 -9.97 18.60
N ALA A 125 7.52 -9.99 17.50
CA ALA A 125 8.42 -11.10 17.19
C ALA A 125 9.52 -11.27 18.25
N VAL A 126 10.05 -10.16 18.77
CA VAL A 126 11.02 -10.17 19.87
C VAL A 126 10.38 -10.66 21.18
N GLU A 127 9.18 -10.16 21.52
CA GLU A 127 8.43 -10.64 22.70
C GLU A 127 8.17 -12.15 22.62
N GLU A 128 7.73 -12.65 21.46
CA GLU A 128 7.49 -14.08 21.23
C GLU A 128 8.78 -14.91 21.23
N ALA A 129 9.88 -14.39 20.67
CA ALA A 129 11.18 -15.06 20.67
C ALA A 129 11.78 -15.15 22.08
N ASN A 130 11.40 -14.24 22.98
CA ASN A 130 11.89 -14.19 24.35
C ASN A 130 11.06 -15.00 25.35
N LYS A 131 9.89 -15.53 24.97
CA LYS A 131 8.99 -16.26 25.89
C LYS A 131 9.67 -17.42 26.64
N ASP A 132 10.58 -18.10 25.97
CA ASP A 132 11.29 -19.28 26.49
C ASP A 132 12.71 -18.95 27.00
N CYS A 133 13.09 -17.67 27.09
CA CYS A 133 14.42 -17.28 27.58
C CYS A 133 14.43 -17.20 29.11
N GLU A 134 15.32 -17.96 29.75
CA GLU A 134 15.42 -18.02 31.22
C GLU A 134 16.22 -16.84 31.80
N THR A 135 17.12 -16.26 31.01
CA THR A 135 17.97 -15.16 31.45
C THR A 135 17.93 -13.96 30.51
N VAL A 136 18.06 -12.76 31.07
CA VAL A 136 18.09 -11.50 30.30
C VAL A 136 19.24 -11.49 29.28
N ARG A 137 20.34 -12.19 29.56
CA ARG A 137 21.50 -12.28 28.65
C ARG A 137 21.19 -13.05 27.37
N GLU A 138 20.12 -13.83 27.34
CA GLU A 138 19.69 -14.61 26.19
C GLU A 138 18.55 -13.95 25.42
N MET A 139 18.03 -12.82 25.90
CA MET A 139 16.91 -12.13 25.30
C MET A 139 17.36 -11.24 24.15
N PHE A 140 16.56 -11.23 23.09
CA PHE A 140 16.61 -10.21 22.06
C PHE A 140 16.04 -8.90 22.62
N SER A 141 16.55 -7.74 22.20
CA SER A 141 15.95 -6.48 22.62
C SER A 141 15.92 -5.45 21.49
N ILE A 142 14.88 -4.62 21.49
CA ILE A 142 14.71 -3.54 20.52
C ILE A 142 15.16 -2.24 21.16
N ARG A 143 15.93 -1.45 20.42
CA ARG A 143 16.43 -0.16 20.89
C ARG A 143 16.54 0.86 19.77
N SER A 144 16.65 2.12 20.18
CA SER A 144 17.15 3.16 19.29
C SER A 144 18.65 2.93 19.04
N TYR A 145 19.05 3.10 17.79
CA TYR A 145 20.44 3.00 17.37
C TYR A 145 20.82 4.22 16.54
N SER A 146 21.94 4.85 16.92
CA SER A 146 22.51 6.03 16.25
C SER A 146 24.00 5.79 16.02
N GLY A 147 24.31 4.82 15.16
CA GLY A 147 25.69 4.44 14.82
C GLY A 147 26.22 5.06 13.53
N ARG A 148 27.35 4.51 13.06
CA ARG A 148 27.94 4.90 11.77
C ARG A 148 26.96 4.67 10.63
N GLY A 149 26.92 5.58 9.67
CA GLY A 149 26.01 5.51 8.52
C GLY A 149 24.57 5.99 8.78
N MET A 150 24.26 6.52 9.96
CA MET A 150 22.93 7.05 10.29
C MET A 150 22.70 8.53 9.96
N TYR A 151 23.76 9.28 9.63
CA TYR A 151 23.69 10.72 9.28
C TYR A 151 22.83 11.56 10.25
N GLY A 152 23.03 11.36 11.57
CA GLY A 152 22.33 12.09 12.63
C GLY A 152 20.91 11.59 12.96
N ARG A 153 20.48 10.44 12.41
CA ARG A 153 19.17 9.85 12.69
C ARG A 153 19.26 8.74 13.75
N TYR A 154 18.17 8.57 14.50
CA TYR A 154 17.95 7.40 15.36
C TYR A 154 17.08 6.39 14.61
N CYS A 155 17.57 5.17 14.50
CA CYS A 155 16.93 4.09 13.76
C CYS A 155 16.64 2.89 14.64
N LEU A 156 15.78 2.01 14.15
CA LEU A 156 15.41 0.78 14.85
C LEU A 156 16.58 -0.21 14.82
N GLY A 157 16.99 -0.68 16.00
CA GLY A 157 18.00 -1.71 16.18
C GLY A 157 17.47 -2.89 16.97
N LEU A 158 17.92 -4.09 16.58
CA LEU A 158 17.72 -5.37 17.26
C LEU A 158 19.06 -5.81 17.85
N ASP A 159 19.18 -5.79 19.18
CA ASP A 159 20.30 -6.38 19.89
C ASP A 159 20.14 -7.90 19.90
N ILE A 160 21.14 -8.59 19.36
CA ILE A 160 21.24 -10.03 19.25
C ILE A 160 22.24 -10.52 20.31
N PRO A 161 21.81 -11.38 21.24
CA PRO A 161 22.66 -11.86 22.32
C PRO A 161 23.79 -12.76 21.80
N PRO A 162 24.88 -12.93 22.56
CA PRO A 162 26.00 -13.78 22.16
C PRO A 162 25.57 -15.20 21.82
N GLY A 163 26.06 -15.73 20.69
CA GLY A 163 25.77 -17.10 20.26
C GLY A 163 24.42 -17.31 19.59
N LYS A 164 23.61 -16.25 19.39
CA LYS A 164 22.37 -16.30 18.61
C LYS A 164 22.50 -15.49 17.31
N ASP A 165 21.51 -15.65 16.43
CA ASP A 165 21.31 -14.86 15.23
C ASP A 165 19.87 -14.33 15.15
N ALA A 166 19.55 -13.55 14.11
CA ALA A 166 18.22 -12.99 13.91
C ALA A 166 17.18 -14.00 13.39
N THR A 167 17.55 -15.27 13.15
CA THR A 167 16.68 -16.27 12.48
C THR A 167 15.41 -16.51 13.27
N LEU A 168 15.49 -16.63 14.60
CA LEU A 168 14.30 -16.86 15.44
C LEU A 168 13.31 -15.70 15.32
N VAL A 169 13.80 -14.46 15.39
CA VAL A 169 12.98 -13.25 15.21
C VAL A 169 12.42 -13.19 13.78
N ALA A 170 13.21 -13.55 12.77
CA ALA A 170 12.77 -13.59 11.38
C ALA A 170 11.65 -14.61 11.14
N ILE A 171 11.74 -15.80 11.75
CA ILE A 171 10.68 -16.83 11.70
C ILE A 171 9.40 -16.29 12.33
N LYS A 172 9.48 -15.61 13.48
CA LYS A 172 8.31 -15.02 14.16
C LYS A 172 7.69 -13.86 13.37
N MET A 173 8.48 -13.06 12.68
CA MET A 173 7.97 -12.01 11.78
C MET A 173 7.38 -12.56 10.48
N GLY A 174 7.82 -13.73 10.03
CA GLY A 174 7.41 -14.34 8.77
C GLY A 174 7.73 -13.46 7.56
N GLU A 175 6.80 -13.35 6.62
CA GLU A 175 6.95 -12.56 5.39
C GLU A 175 7.24 -11.06 5.64
N ALA A 176 6.85 -10.53 6.82
CA ALA A 176 7.14 -9.15 7.17
C ALA A 176 8.65 -8.88 7.36
N PHE A 177 9.46 -9.90 7.64
CA PHE A 177 10.90 -9.75 7.75
C PHE A 177 11.52 -9.31 6.42
N LYS A 178 11.01 -9.81 5.29
CA LYS A 178 11.49 -9.42 3.95
C LYS A 178 11.25 -7.92 3.66
N LEU A 179 10.24 -7.32 4.28
CA LEU A 179 9.90 -5.91 4.10
C LEU A 179 10.84 -4.96 4.86
N LEU A 180 11.56 -5.44 5.87
CA LEU A 180 12.62 -4.68 6.52
C LEU A 180 13.79 -4.39 5.55
N GLY A 181 13.94 -5.23 4.53
CA GLY A 181 15.04 -5.17 3.57
C GLY A 181 16.38 -5.52 4.21
N GLN A 182 17.48 -5.11 3.56
CA GLN A 182 18.82 -5.39 4.05
C GLN A 182 19.13 -4.51 5.26
N GLY A 183 19.22 -5.14 6.43
CA GLY A 183 19.76 -4.54 7.65
C GLY A 183 21.27 -4.44 7.57
N SER A 184 21.85 -3.56 8.38
CA SER A 184 23.29 -3.48 8.60
C SER A 184 23.62 -4.00 9.98
N GLN A 185 24.76 -4.65 10.13
CA GLN A 185 25.18 -5.27 11.38
C GLN A 185 26.40 -4.53 11.94
N ASP A 186 26.42 -4.34 13.26
CA ASP A 186 27.57 -3.84 14.00
C ASP A 186 27.84 -4.75 15.21
N SER A 187 29.09 -4.79 15.69
CA SER A 187 29.51 -5.63 16.82
C SER A 187 29.94 -4.74 17.98
N MET A 188 29.27 -4.88 19.11
CA MET A 188 29.43 -3.99 20.28
C MET A 188 30.15 -4.68 21.46
N GLY A 189 30.88 -5.78 21.22
CA GLY A 189 31.66 -6.49 22.24
C GLY A 189 30.85 -7.35 23.24
N HIS A 190 29.54 -7.11 23.36
CA HIS A 190 28.61 -7.91 24.19
C HIS A 190 27.50 -8.58 23.38
N GLY A 191 27.63 -8.60 22.06
CA GLY A 191 26.61 -9.06 21.12
C GLY A 191 26.74 -8.33 19.79
N SER A 192 25.82 -8.60 18.87
CA SER A 192 25.72 -7.85 17.62
C SER A 192 24.41 -7.11 17.56
N ILE A 193 24.40 -5.96 16.90
CA ILE A 193 23.19 -5.20 16.64
C ILE A 193 22.90 -5.26 15.15
N LEU A 194 21.68 -5.67 14.80
CA LEU A 194 21.14 -5.53 13.45
C LEU A 194 20.25 -4.29 13.40
N TYR A 195 20.49 -3.38 12.48
CA TYR A 195 19.74 -2.12 12.42
C TYR A 195 19.30 -1.77 11.00
N TRP A 196 18.20 -1.01 10.91
CA TRP A 196 17.61 -0.59 9.64
C TRP A 196 17.60 0.94 9.52
N PRO A 197 18.56 1.58 8.81
CA PRO A 197 18.66 3.04 8.71
C PRO A 197 17.44 3.72 8.07
N ARG A 198 16.62 2.94 7.36
CA ARG A 198 15.40 3.43 6.71
C ARG A 198 14.22 3.46 7.66
N ILE A 199 14.26 2.72 8.78
CA ILE A 199 13.22 2.69 9.81
C ILE A 199 13.66 3.55 10.98
N ARG A 200 12.94 4.63 11.24
CA ARG A 200 13.26 5.55 12.35
C ARG A 200 12.61 5.08 13.64
N TYR A 201 13.32 5.21 14.74
CA TYR A 201 12.83 4.89 16.09
C TYR A 201 11.98 6.09 16.57
N TYR A 202 10.65 5.96 16.56
CA TYR A 202 9.69 6.98 17.01
C TYR A 202 8.65 6.37 17.94
#